data_AF-A0A9X2NY86-F1
#
_entry.id   AF-A0A9X2NY86-F1
#
_cell.length_a   1.000
_cell.length_b   1.000
_cell.length_c   1.000
_cell.angle_alpha   90.00
_cell.angle_beta   90.00
_cell.angle_gamma   90.00
#
_symmetry.space_group_name_H-M   'P 1'
#
loop_
_entity.id
_entity.type
_entity.pdbx_description
1 polymer ?
#
loop_
_entity_poly.entity_id
_entity_poly.type
_entity_poly.pdbx_seq_one_letter_code
_entity_poly.pdbx_strand_id
1 'polypeptide(L)' 'MKRTAVNIWRFYLEGFRSMTLGRTLWLIILVKLFIMFFILRLFFFPRFLNTPVVGDDKEGYVSNELIHRSLGD' A
#
# COMPACT_ATOMS: atom_id res chain seq x y z
N MET A 1 35.17 -14.16 -12.71
CA MET A 1 33.75 -14.01 -12.33
C MET A 1 33.33 -12.56 -12.05
N LYS A 2 34.13 -11.73 -11.37
CA LYS A 2 33.76 -10.33 -11.06
C LYS A 2 33.58 -9.42 -12.30
N ARG A 3 34.34 -9.66 -13.37
CA ARG A 3 34.30 -8.84 -14.61
C ARG A 3 33.03 -9.05 -15.44
N THR A 4 32.48 -10.25 -15.48
CA THR A 4 31.24 -10.54 -16.22
C THR A 4 30.05 -9.82 -15.58
N ALA A 5 29.88 -9.89 -14.26
CA ALA A 5 28.80 -9.17 -13.57
C ALA A 5 28.83 -7.66 -13.82
N VAL A 6 30.03 -7.04 -13.83
CA VAL A 6 30.19 -5.61 -14.13
C VAL A 6 29.84 -5.29 -15.58
N ASN A 7 30.15 -6.17 -16.53
CA ASN A 7 29.77 -5.99 -17.94
C ASN A 7 28.26 -6.13 -18.14
N ILE A 8 27.60 -7.10 -17.49
CA ILE A 8 26.13 -7.24 -17.52
C ILE A 8 25.49 -5.96 -16.95
N TRP A 9 25.99 -5.46 -15.82
CA TRP A 9 25.50 -4.22 -15.21
C TRP A 9 25.65 -3.00 -16.14
N ARG A 10 26.81 -2.84 -16.78
CA ARG A 10 27.05 -1.77 -17.75
C ARG A 10 26.16 -1.89 -18.98
N PHE A 11 25.96 -3.09 -19.51
CA PHE A 11 25.08 -3.32 -20.66
C PHE A 11 23.62 -2.97 -20.35
N TYR A 12 23.15 -3.30 -19.14
CA TYR A 12 21.80 -2.95 -18.69
C TYR A 12 21.65 -1.43 -18.52
N LEU A 13 22.64 -0.77 -17.91
CA LEU A 13 22.68 0.69 -17.78
C LEU A 13 22.81 1.42 -19.13
N GLU A 14 23.61 0.91 -20.06
CA GLU A 14 23.78 1.47 -21.40
C GLU A 14 22.54 1.25 -22.25
N GLY A 15 21.93 0.06 -22.25
CA GLY A 15 20.68 -0.20 -22.94
C GLY A 15 19.52 0.64 -22.39
N PHE A 16 19.47 0.82 -21.08
CA PHE A 16 18.51 1.69 -20.42
C PHE A 16 18.72 3.18 -20.75
N ARG A 17 19.97 3.64 -20.90
CA ARG A 17 20.32 5.04 -21.16
C ARG A 17 20.29 5.43 -22.64
N SER A 18 20.61 4.51 -23.56
CA SER A 18 20.66 4.78 -25.01
C SER A 18 19.27 4.82 -25.66
N MET A 19 18.25 4.27 -25.01
CA MET A 19 16.88 4.32 -25.51
C MET A 19 16.15 5.56 -24.99
N THR A 20 15.86 6.50 -25.89
CA THR A 20 14.91 7.60 -25.63
C THR A 20 13.54 7.05 -25.21
N LEU A 21 13.10 5.95 -25.83
CA LEU A 21 11.88 5.23 -25.47
C LEU A 21 11.96 4.59 -24.08
N GLY A 22 13.10 3.99 -23.70
CA GLY A 22 13.29 3.34 -22.40
C GLY A 22 13.24 4.32 -21.24
N ARG A 23 13.82 5.52 -21.42
CA ARG A 23 13.75 6.61 -20.44
C ARG A 23 12.31 7.07 -20.22
N THR A 24 11.55 7.24 -21.30
CA THR A 24 10.11 7.58 -21.23
C THR A 24 9.31 6.47 -20.55
N LEU A 25 9.53 5.21 -20.91
CA LEU A 25 8.84 4.07 -20.32
C LEU A 25 9.10 3.94 -18.82
N TRP A 26 10.34 4.15 -18.39
CA TRP A 26 10.69 4.11 -16.97
C TRP A 26 10.08 5.27 -16.20
N LEU A 27 10.05 6.47 -16.81
CA LEU A 27 9.37 7.62 -16.23
C LEU A 27 7.87 7.34 -16.08
N ILE A 28 7.24 6.71 -17.07
CA ILE A 28 5.84 6.25 -16.99
C ILE A 28 5.65 5.24 -15.84
N ILE A 29 6.54 4.25 -15.70
CA ILE A 29 6.48 3.27 -14.61
C ILE A 29 6.61 3.96 -13.25
N LEU A 30 7.56 4.89 -13.11
CA LEU A 30 7.78 5.64 -11.87
C LEU A 30 6.57 6.51 -11.53
N VAL A 31 6.02 7.23 -12.50
CA VAL A 31 4.80 8.04 -12.33
C VAL A 31 3.61 7.15 -11.98
N LYS A 32 3.44 6.02 -12.66
CA LYS A 32 2.34 5.09 -12.38
C LYS A 32 2.47 4.48 -10.99
N LEU A 33 3.66 4.09 -10.57
CA LEU A 33 3.95 3.62 -9.21
C LEU A 33 3.66 4.72 -8.17
N PHE A 34 4.07 5.96 -8.43
CA PHE A 34 3.79 7.08 -7.54
C PHE A 34 2.29 7.36 -7.40
N ILE A 35 1.56 7.43 -8.52
CA ILE A 35 0.11 7.65 -8.56
C ILE A 35 -0.62 6.48 -7.89
N MET A 36 -0.27 5.23 -8.21
CA MET A 36 -0.87 4.05 -7.58
C MET A 36 -0.59 4.02 -6.08
N PHE A 37 0.64 4.32 -5.65
CA PHE A 37 0.98 4.41 -4.23
C PHE A 37 0.21 5.52 -3.53
N PHE A 38 0.06 6.69 -4.14
CA PHE A 38 -0.66 7.82 -3.56
C PHE A 38 -2.17 7.55 -3.48
N ILE A 39 -2.79 7.00 -4.52
CA ILE A 39 -4.21 6.65 -4.52
C ILE A 39 -4.47 5.50 -3.56
N LEU A 40 -3.69 4.42 -3.60
CA LEU A 40 -3.84 3.32 -2.64
C LEU A 40 -3.62 3.86 -1.23
N ARG A 41 -2.59 4.68 -0.96
CA ARG A 41 -2.37 5.27 0.36
C ARG A 41 -3.53 6.17 0.79
N LEU A 42 -4.00 7.08 -0.06
CA LEU A 42 -5.08 8.01 0.25
C LEU A 42 -6.47 7.37 0.21
N PHE A 43 -6.65 6.20 -0.38
CA PHE A 43 -7.95 5.53 -0.45
C PHE A 43 -8.05 4.36 0.52
N PHE A 44 -7.00 3.54 0.63
CA PHE A 44 -6.91 2.53 1.67
C PHE A 44 -6.83 3.22 3.04
N PHE A 45 -5.83 4.05 3.35
CA PHE A 45 -5.66 4.51 4.74
C PHE A 45 -6.91 5.19 5.36
N PRO A 46 -7.60 6.13 4.70
CA PRO A 46 -8.80 6.70 5.28
C PRO A 46 -10.02 5.79 5.19
N ARG A 47 -10.16 4.79 4.30
CA ARG A 47 -11.29 3.83 4.41
C ARG A 47 -11.04 2.73 5.44
N PHE A 48 -9.79 2.32 5.62
CA PHE A 48 -9.41 1.38 6.69
C PHE A 48 -9.49 2.05 8.08
N LEU A 49 -9.28 3.37 8.18
CA LEU A 49 -9.41 4.12 9.45
C LEU A 49 -10.74 4.85 9.65
N ASN A 50 -11.43 5.29 8.58
CA ASN A 50 -12.78 5.89 8.61
C ASN A 50 -13.87 4.90 8.16
N THR A 51 -13.59 3.60 8.17
CA THR A 51 -14.63 2.70 8.64
C THR A 51 -14.62 2.94 10.14
N PRO A 52 -15.52 3.77 10.71
CA PRO A 52 -15.90 3.49 12.08
C PRO A 52 -16.28 2.02 12.00
N VAL A 53 -15.54 1.19 12.72
CA VAL A 53 -16.09 -0.08 13.11
C VAL A 53 -17.35 0.34 13.86
N VAL A 54 -18.48 0.39 13.16
CA VAL A 54 -19.81 0.42 13.75
C VAL A 54 -19.84 -0.87 14.53
N GLY A 55 -19.41 -0.75 15.77
CA GLY A 55 -18.62 -1.77 16.46
C GLY A 55 -18.29 -1.29 17.87
N ASP A 56 -18.23 0.02 18.09
CA ASP A 56 -18.39 0.61 19.42
C ASP A 56 -19.83 0.39 19.98
N ASP A 57 -20.82 0.12 19.11
CA ASP A 57 -22.16 -0.29 19.55
C ASP A 57 -22.21 -1.75 20.04
N LYS A 58 -21.28 -2.61 19.63
CA LYS A 58 -21.27 -4.01 20.08
C LYS A 58 -20.70 -4.15 21.48
N GLU A 59 -19.65 -3.41 21.80
CA GLU A 59 -19.04 -3.43 23.14
C GLU A 59 -19.97 -2.80 24.18
N GLY A 60 -20.63 -1.69 23.83
CA GLY A 60 -21.66 -1.06 24.67
C GLY A 60 -22.90 -1.93 24.85
N TYR A 61 -23.37 -2.62 23.80
CA TYR A 61 -24.50 -3.53 23.88
C TYR A 61 -24.19 -4.80 24.70
N VAL A 62 -23.02 -5.42 24.50
CA VAL A 62 -22.60 -6.60 25.28
C VAL A 62 -22.36 -6.23 26.74
N SER A 63 -21.77 -5.06 27.04
CA SER A 63 -21.57 -4.61 28.41
C SER A 63 -22.90 -4.37 29.14
N ASN A 64 -23.86 -3.71 28.49
CA ASN A 64 -25.19 -3.51 29.08
C ASN A 64 -25.96 -4.84 29.23
N GLU A 65 -25.84 -5.76 28.27
CA GLU A 65 -26.49 -7.08 28.35
C GLU A 65 -25.89 -7.94 29.47
N LEU A 66 -24.58 -7.89 29.70
CA LEU A 66 -23.91 -8.58 30.80
C LEU A 66 -24.26 -7.97 32.16
N ILE A 67 -24.34 -6.63 32.25
CA ILE A 67 -24.78 -5.94 33.47
C ILE A 67 -26.25 -6.29 33.78
N HIS A 68 -27.13 -6.29 32.76
CA HIS A 68 -28.54 -6.63 32.93
C HIS A 68 -28.75 -8.10 33.33
N ARG A 69 -28.01 -9.05 32.74
CA ARG A 69 -28.05 -10.47 33.16
C ARG A 69 -27.43 -10.70 34.54
N SER A 70 -26.40 -9.95 34.91
CA SER A 70 -25.76 -10.07 36.22
C SER A 70 -26.59 -9.43 37.35
N LEU A 71 -27.46 -8.48 37.04
CA LEU A 71 -28.36 -7.82 38.01
C LEU A 71 -29.77 -8.44 38.04
N GLY A 72 -30.06 -9.37 37.13
CA GLY A 72 -31.34 -10.09 37.05
C GLY A 72 -31.32 -11.42 37.79
N ASP A 73 -31.26 -11.35 39.11
CA ASP A 73 -31.86 -12.29 40.07
C ASP A 73 -32.80 -11.48 40.99
#